data_AF-A0A7Y2BXZ4-F1
#
_entry.id   AF-A0A7Y2BXZ4-F1
#
_cell.length_a   1.000
_cell.length_b   1.000
_cell.length_c   1.000
_cell.angle_alpha   90.00
_cell.angle_beta   90.00
_cell.angle_gamma   90.00
#
_symmetry.space_group_name_H-M   'P 1'
#
loop_
_entity.id
_entity.type
_entity.pdbx_description
1 polymer ?
#
loop_
_entity_poly.entity_id
_entity_poly.type
_entity_poly.pdbx_seq_one_letter_code
_entity_poly.pdbx_strand_id
1 'polypeptide(L)'
;MSGYGIAHGSWEIATKSFYLFFLNSFFVALATYFVVRYLRFPYKSYSSKQERRKNRRFFVFFTIIMIIPSIWIFADVLVEARDARRLDHFIHDYIGEDYIFLDDYEFLTLEDDSRKLILKVYGDSISKAKIPYYQEGLEAVKIKNTVIEIIPTSEINLSKIRQLESELSGLGDQINDQIVKLEAEKSTQQEMLEAVQLRNDIMRLDSVKFREVSEEVKIFLPEIQSIRIAVSSFSNFENIEERLPLAIVKWNKPSEEKKQQLYSYLIKSYDLDTLVLLIE
;
A
#
# COMPACT_ATOMS: atom_id res chain seq x y z
N MET A 1 -1.33 -11.69 29.93
CA MET A 1 -0.67 -11.19 28.71
C MET A 1 0.33 -10.12 29.11
N SER A 2 1.58 -10.50 29.41
CA SER A 2 2.65 -9.55 29.79
C SER A 2 4.05 -10.07 29.38
N GLY A 3 4.11 -11.11 28.54
CA GLY A 3 5.37 -11.68 28.05
C GLY A 3 5.86 -11.08 26.73
N TYR A 4 5.00 -10.37 26.00
CA TYR A 4 5.31 -9.89 24.65
C TYR A 4 6.25 -8.66 24.63
N GLY A 5 6.11 -7.74 25.58
CA GLY A 5 6.91 -6.51 25.63
C GLY A 5 8.39 -6.71 26.00
N ILE A 6 8.77 -7.86 26.58
CA ILE A 6 10.16 -8.17 26.93
C ILE A 6 10.90 -8.82 25.74
N ALA A 7 10.17 -9.51 24.86
CA ALA A 7 10.76 -10.25 23.74
C ALA A 7 11.05 -9.39 22.48
N HIS A 8 10.57 -8.14 22.40
CA HIS A 8 10.70 -7.27 21.21
C HIS A 8 11.49 -5.98 21.44
N GLY A 9 12.16 -5.80 22.58
CA GLY A 9 13.08 -4.66 22.81
C GLY A 9 12.40 -3.28 22.92
N SER A 10 11.08 -3.18 22.84
CA SER A 10 10.32 -1.93 23.00
C SER A 10 10.11 -1.60 24.49
N TRP A 11 11.12 -1.01 25.13
CA TRP A 11 11.06 -0.57 26.53
C TRP A 11 9.83 0.31 26.83
N GLU A 12 9.38 1.08 25.85
CA GLU A 12 8.21 1.94 25.94
C GLU A 12 6.90 1.16 26.17
N ILE A 13 6.69 0.05 25.44
CA ILE A 13 5.47 -0.76 25.59
C ILE A 13 5.48 -1.49 26.93
N ALA A 14 6.64 -2.00 27.34
CA ALA A 14 6.81 -2.67 28.63
C ALA A 14 6.56 -1.72 29.81
N THR A 15 7.08 -0.49 29.75
CA THR A 15 6.89 0.51 30.80
C THR A 15 5.44 1.03 30.85
N LYS A 16 4.80 1.29 29.70
CA LYS A 16 3.36 1.64 29.63
C LYS A 16 2.48 0.53 30.22
N SER A 17 2.74 -0.72 29.88
CA SER A 17 1.98 -1.88 30.38
C SER A 17 2.17 -2.11 31.89
N PHE A 18 3.41 -2.01 32.37
CA PHE A 18 3.73 -2.09 33.80
C PHE A 18 3.05 -0.97 34.59
N TYR A 19 3.09 0.25 34.05
CA TYR A 19 2.43 1.40 34.65
C TYR A 19 0.91 1.19 34.75
N LEU A 20 0.27 0.72 33.67
CA LEU A 20 -1.16 0.42 33.67
C LEU A 20 -1.54 -0.69 34.67
N PHE A 21 -0.72 -1.74 34.80
CA PHE A 21 -0.90 -2.79 35.81
C PHE A 21 -0.77 -2.24 37.25
N PHE A 22 0.24 -1.41 37.49
CA PHE A 22 0.48 -0.79 38.80
C PHE A 22 -0.66 0.14 39.19
N LEU A 23 -1.15 0.93 38.24
CA LEU A 23 -2.29 1.84 38.41
C LEU A 23 -3.58 1.07 38.75
N ASN A 24 -3.87 -0.04 38.06
CA ASN A 24 -5.00 -0.92 38.39
C ASN A 24 -4.90 -1.50 39.81
N SER A 25 -3.72 -2.01 40.18
CA SER A 25 -3.48 -2.58 41.52
C SER A 25 -3.61 -1.54 42.62
N PHE A 26 -3.16 -0.30 42.36
CA PHE A 26 -3.28 0.80 43.30
C PHE A 26 -4.73 1.23 43.52
N PHE A 27 -5.56 1.27 42.48
CA PHE A 27 -6.97 1.59 42.66
C PHE A 27 -7.70 0.55 43.49
N VAL A 28 -7.38 -0.73 43.33
CA VAL A 28 -7.90 -1.80 44.20
C VAL A 28 -7.43 -1.62 45.66
N ALA A 29 -6.15 -1.31 45.87
CA ALA A 29 -5.61 -1.03 47.19
C ALA A 29 -6.23 0.23 47.83
N LEU A 30 -6.52 1.26 47.03
CA LEU A 30 -7.15 2.50 47.46
C LEU A 30 -8.63 2.27 47.80
N ALA A 31 -9.36 1.52 46.98
CA ALA A 31 -10.75 1.14 47.23
C ALA A 31 -10.87 0.32 48.53
N THR A 32 -10.02 -0.70 48.70
CA THR A 32 -9.99 -1.49 49.95
C THR A 32 -9.61 -0.64 51.16
N TYR A 33 -8.67 0.30 51.02
CA TYR A 33 -8.35 1.27 52.08
C TYR A 33 -9.57 2.11 52.48
N PHE A 34 -10.29 2.67 51.51
CA PHE A 34 -11.51 3.44 51.77
C PHE A 34 -12.60 2.59 52.41
N VAL A 35 -12.80 1.35 51.95
CA VAL A 35 -13.76 0.41 52.53
C VAL A 35 -13.43 0.08 53.99
N VAL A 36 -12.18 -0.28 54.29
CA VAL A 36 -11.71 -0.56 55.67
C VAL A 36 -11.90 0.67 56.56
N ARG A 37 -11.62 1.87 56.02
CA ARG A 37 -11.78 3.12 56.76
C ARG A 37 -13.25 3.49 56.98
N TYR A 38 -14.11 3.25 55.99
CA TYR A 38 -15.55 3.45 56.06
C TYR A 38 -16.20 2.54 57.11
N LEU A 39 -15.76 1.27 57.15
CA LEU A 39 -16.16 0.27 58.15
C LEU A 39 -15.61 0.55 59.57
N ARG A 40 -14.85 1.64 59.76
CA ARG A 40 -14.28 2.08 61.04
C ARG A 40 -13.47 0.99 61.77
N PHE A 41 -12.77 0.13 61.04
CA PHE A 41 -11.88 -0.86 61.66
C PHE A 41 -10.89 -0.18 62.63
N PRO A 42 -10.67 -0.76 63.82
CA PRO A 42 -9.78 -0.18 64.82
C PRO A 42 -8.36 -0.09 64.27
N TYR A 43 -7.73 1.06 64.49
CA TYR A 43 -6.35 1.27 64.08
C TYR A 43 -5.43 0.28 64.81
N LYS A 44 -4.51 -0.36 64.08
CA LYS A 44 -3.39 -1.05 64.72
C LYS A 44 -2.69 -0.04 65.64
N SER A 45 -2.48 -0.39 66.91
CA SER A 45 -1.78 0.48 67.86
C SER A 45 -0.35 0.68 67.37
N TYR A 46 -0.12 1.77 66.65
CA TYR A 46 1.22 2.14 66.23
C TYR A 46 2.04 2.47 67.48
N SER A 47 3.14 1.72 67.68
CA SER A 47 4.03 1.83 68.85
C SER A 47 4.64 3.24 69.00
N SER A 48 4.75 4.01 67.89
CA SER A 48 5.36 5.35 67.88
C SER A 48 4.58 6.37 67.02
N LYS A 49 4.34 7.58 67.56
CA LYS A 49 3.74 8.71 66.82
C LYS A 49 4.59 9.16 65.61
N GLN A 50 5.90 8.89 65.64
CA GLN A 50 6.81 9.24 64.53
C GLN A 50 6.63 8.31 63.33
N GLU A 51 6.49 7.00 63.55
CA GLU A 51 6.22 6.02 62.47
C GLU A 51 4.90 6.33 61.75
N ARG A 52 3.86 6.67 62.51
CA ARG A 52 2.56 7.05 61.94
C ARG A 52 2.66 8.27 61.02
N ARG A 53 3.46 9.28 61.39
CA ARG A 53 3.67 10.48 60.57
C ARG A 53 4.49 10.17 59.32
N LYS A 54 5.51 9.31 59.42
CA LYS A 54 6.32 8.87 58.28
C LYS A 54 5.46 8.12 57.25
N ASN A 55 4.71 7.10 57.68
CA ASN A 55 3.85 6.33 56.79
C ASN A 55 2.76 7.18 56.13
N ARG A 56 2.16 8.13 56.87
CA ARG A 56 1.18 9.05 56.30
C ARG A 56 1.77 9.93 55.20
N ARG A 57 2.99 10.45 55.37
CA ARG A 57 3.66 11.24 54.32
C ARG A 57 3.96 10.41 53.09
N PHE A 58 4.50 9.20 53.26
CA PHE A 58 4.75 8.29 52.14
C PHE A 58 3.47 7.97 51.37
N PHE A 59 2.39 7.63 52.08
CA PHE A 59 1.10 7.34 51.46
C PHE A 59 0.56 8.53 50.65
N VAL A 60 0.58 9.74 51.22
CA VAL A 60 0.12 10.96 50.52
C VAL A 60 1.01 11.24 49.30
N PHE A 61 2.32 11.11 49.43
CA PHE A 61 3.28 11.31 48.34
C PHE A 61 3.02 10.35 47.16
N PHE A 62 2.94 9.05 47.44
CA PHE A 62 2.61 8.05 46.42
C PHE A 62 1.23 8.28 45.80
N THR A 63 0.24 8.71 46.59
CA THR A 63 -1.09 9.03 46.07
C THR A 63 -1.06 10.19 45.08
N ILE A 64 -0.34 11.27 45.38
CA ILE A 64 -0.22 12.44 44.48
C ILE A 64 0.48 12.05 43.18
N ILE A 65 1.58 11.30 43.27
CA ILE A 65 2.32 10.81 42.10
C ILE A 65 1.46 9.93 41.20
N MET A 66 0.48 9.22 41.77
CA MET A 66 -0.44 8.36 41.01
C MET A 66 -1.57 9.16 40.35
N ILE A 67 -2.12 10.16 41.04
CA ILE A 67 -3.26 10.93 40.54
C ILE A 67 -2.88 11.81 39.35
N ILE A 68 -1.72 12.47 39.40
CA ILE A 68 -1.28 13.41 38.35
C ILE A 68 -1.31 12.78 36.94
N PRO A 69 -0.57 11.70 36.66
CA PRO A 69 -0.59 11.03 35.36
C PRO A 69 -1.96 10.44 35.00
N SER A 70 -2.74 9.98 35.99
CA SER A 70 -4.10 9.51 35.74
C SER A 70 -5.01 10.60 35.21
N ILE A 71 -4.85 11.86 35.67
CA ILE A 71 -5.61 13.00 35.16
C ILE A 71 -5.21 13.33 33.72
N TRP A 72 -3.92 13.23 33.39
CA TRP A 72 -3.44 13.43 32.01
C TRP A 72 -4.01 12.39 31.05
N ILE A 73 -3.84 11.10 31.36
CA ILE A 73 -4.39 10.02 30.54
C ILE A 73 -5.91 10.17 30.38
N PHE A 74 -6.62 10.51 31.47
CA PHE A 74 -8.05 10.74 31.40
C PHE A 74 -8.43 11.95 30.52
N ALA A 75 -7.62 13.02 30.54
CA ALA A 75 -7.83 14.17 29.67
C ALA A 75 -7.67 13.80 28.20
N ASP A 76 -6.65 13.01 27.85
CA ASP A 76 -6.41 12.54 26.48
C ASP A 76 -7.57 11.68 25.99
N VAL A 77 -8.00 10.69 26.79
CA VAL A 77 -9.16 9.83 26.49
C VAL A 77 -10.45 10.66 26.33
N LEU A 78 -10.62 11.73 27.13
CA LEU A 78 -11.78 12.60 27.02
C LEU A 78 -11.77 13.42 25.73
N VAL A 79 -10.58 13.84 25.26
CA VAL A 79 -10.40 14.52 23.98
C VAL A 79 -10.71 13.56 22.84
N GLU A 80 -10.12 12.36 22.83
CA GLU A 80 -10.38 11.32 21.83
C GLU A 80 -11.88 10.98 21.75
N ALA A 81 -12.54 10.77 22.90
CA ALA A 81 -13.97 10.48 22.93
C ALA A 81 -14.86 11.65 22.47
N ARG A 82 -14.40 12.91 22.59
CA ARG A 82 -15.10 14.08 22.05
C ARG A 82 -14.92 14.18 20.54
N ASP A 83 -13.70 13.96 20.07
CA ASP A 83 -13.38 14.02 18.64
C ASP A 83 -14.04 12.88 17.87
N ALA A 84 -14.09 11.66 18.43
CA ALA A 84 -14.85 10.55 17.86
C ALA A 84 -16.33 10.89 17.67
N ARG A 85 -16.97 11.53 18.66
CA ARG A 85 -18.37 11.97 18.54
C ARG A 85 -18.57 13.07 17.51
N ARG A 86 -17.65 14.04 17.45
CA ARG A 86 -17.69 15.11 16.43
C ARG A 86 -17.51 14.55 15.03
N LEU A 87 -16.65 13.55 14.89
CA LEU A 87 -16.41 12.88 13.63
C LEU A 87 -17.63 12.07 13.20
N ASP A 88 -18.31 11.39 14.12
CA ASP A 88 -19.59 10.72 13.85
C ASP A 88 -20.66 11.71 13.33
N HIS A 89 -20.77 12.89 13.96
CA HIS A 89 -21.61 13.98 13.44
C HIS A 89 -21.18 14.45 12.05
N PHE A 90 -19.87 14.59 11.80
CA PHE A 90 -19.37 14.97 10.49
C PHE A 90 -19.74 13.95 9.41
N ILE A 91 -19.54 12.65 9.69
CA ILE A 91 -19.90 11.57 8.77
C ILE A 91 -21.41 11.59 8.51
N HIS A 92 -22.23 11.74 9.54
CA HIS A 92 -23.68 11.76 9.37
C HIS A 92 -24.19 12.99 8.58
N ASP A 93 -23.73 14.19 8.93
CA ASP A 93 -24.29 15.44 8.40
C ASP A 93 -23.67 15.86 7.06
N TYR A 94 -22.38 15.53 6.82
CA TYR A 94 -21.65 16.00 5.64
C TYR A 94 -21.35 14.89 4.62
N ILE A 95 -21.07 13.66 5.07
CA ILE A 95 -20.99 12.53 4.13
C ILE A 95 -22.41 12.07 3.78
N GLY A 96 -23.30 11.96 4.77
CA GLY A 96 -24.74 11.77 4.55
C GLY A 96 -25.06 10.55 3.68
N GLU A 97 -25.78 10.77 2.57
CA GLU A 97 -26.14 9.69 1.64
C GLU A 97 -24.94 9.06 0.93
N ASP A 98 -23.82 9.79 0.81
CA ASP A 98 -22.58 9.23 0.25
C ASP A 98 -21.92 8.21 1.19
N TYR A 99 -22.41 8.04 2.43
CA TYR A 99 -21.87 7.09 3.41
C TYR A 99 -21.85 5.65 2.89
N ILE A 100 -22.79 5.29 2.01
CA ILE A 100 -22.82 3.97 1.37
C ILE A 100 -21.58 3.68 0.52
N PHE A 101 -20.87 4.74 0.09
CA PHE A 101 -19.62 4.67 -0.64
C PHE A 101 -18.41 4.83 0.27
N LEU A 102 -18.57 5.06 1.58
CA LEU A 102 -17.48 5.10 2.54
C LEU A 102 -17.22 3.67 3.06
N ASP A 103 -16.06 3.10 2.73
CA ASP A 103 -15.60 1.79 3.21
C ASP A 103 -15.15 1.87 4.66
N ASP A 104 -14.27 2.84 4.94
CA ASP A 104 -13.78 3.12 6.29
C ASP A 104 -13.21 4.53 6.38
N TYR A 105 -12.94 5.00 7.59
CA TYR A 105 -12.23 6.25 7.81
C TYR A 105 -11.28 6.14 9.00
N GLU A 106 -10.17 6.87 8.93
CA GLU A 106 -9.18 6.91 9.98
C GLU A 106 -8.83 8.36 10.33
N PHE A 107 -8.80 8.66 11.63
CA PHE A 107 -8.47 9.99 12.14
C PHE A 107 -7.16 9.94 12.92
N LEU A 108 -6.12 10.53 12.34
CA LEU A 108 -4.75 10.47 12.82
C LEU A 108 -4.30 11.84 13.35
N THR A 109 -3.58 11.82 14.47
CA THR A 109 -2.82 12.98 14.96
C THR A 109 -1.35 12.77 14.59
N LEU A 110 -0.80 13.68 13.80
CA LEU A 110 0.59 13.67 13.35
C LEU A 110 1.50 14.32 14.40
N GLU A 111 2.81 14.08 14.29
CA GLU A 111 3.82 14.58 15.25
C GLU A 111 3.85 16.12 15.39
N ASP A 112 3.42 16.84 14.35
CA ASP A 112 3.36 18.32 14.32
C ASP A 112 2.01 18.90 14.81
N ASP A 113 1.23 18.13 15.57
CA ASP A 113 -0.14 18.49 16.03
C ASP A 113 -1.13 18.77 14.87
N SER A 114 -0.74 18.42 13.64
CA SER A 114 -1.60 18.38 12.47
C SER A 114 -2.43 17.11 12.49
N ARG A 115 -3.70 17.23 12.08
CA ARG A 115 -4.62 16.11 12.06
C ARG A 115 -4.87 15.68 10.63
N LYS A 116 -5.07 14.39 10.41
CA LYS A 116 -5.39 13.85 9.10
C LYS A 116 -6.62 12.95 9.20
N LEU A 117 -7.60 13.21 8.34
CA LEU A 117 -8.77 12.35 8.15
C LEU A 117 -8.62 11.62 6.82
N ILE A 118 -8.39 10.31 6.89
CA ILE A 118 -8.33 9.45 5.72
C ILE A 118 -9.74 8.89 5.51
N LEU A 119 -10.31 9.12 4.34
CA LEU A 119 -11.59 8.55 3.92
C LEU A 119 -11.31 7.51 2.83
N LYS A 120 -11.71 6.27 3.08
CA LYS A 120 -11.58 5.20 2.11
C LYS A 120 -12.91 4.96 1.42
N VAL A 121 -12.93 5.03 0.09
CA VAL A 121 -14.19 5.19 -0.64
C VAL A 121 -14.32 4.24 -1.84
N TYR A 122 -15.54 3.78 -2.11
CA TYR A 122 -15.91 2.99 -3.28
C TYR A 122 -16.30 3.91 -4.44
N GLY A 123 -15.59 3.81 -5.56
CA GLY A 123 -15.85 4.62 -6.75
C GLY A 123 -15.61 6.12 -6.52
N ASP A 124 -16.30 6.95 -7.30
CA ASP A 124 -16.02 8.40 -7.38
C ASP A 124 -17.08 9.29 -6.68
N SER A 125 -18.03 8.71 -5.95
CA SER A 125 -19.13 9.45 -5.30
C SER A 125 -18.61 10.42 -4.22
N ILE A 126 -17.58 10.00 -3.48
CA ILE A 126 -16.80 10.84 -2.55
C ILE A 126 -15.51 11.21 -3.28
N SER A 127 -15.55 12.28 -4.06
CA SER A 127 -14.39 12.71 -4.88
C SER A 127 -13.59 13.82 -4.22
N LYS A 128 -12.33 13.99 -4.67
CA LYS A 128 -11.46 15.09 -4.26
C LYS A 128 -12.05 16.48 -4.54
N ALA A 129 -13.02 16.58 -5.46
CA ALA A 129 -13.71 17.84 -5.75
C ALA A 129 -14.61 18.31 -4.59
N LYS A 130 -15.09 17.40 -3.73
CA LYS A 130 -15.90 17.72 -2.54
C LYS A 130 -15.07 18.03 -1.29
N ILE A 131 -13.73 17.94 -1.35
CA ILE A 131 -12.84 18.24 -0.21
C ILE A 131 -13.13 19.62 0.42
N PRO A 132 -13.36 20.71 -0.33
CA PRO A 132 -13.68 22.01 0.29
C PRO A 132 -14.94 21.96 1.14
N TYR A 133 -15.99 21.27 0.67
CA TYR A 133 -17.24 21.08 1.41
C TYR A 133 -17.03 20.24 2.68
N TYR A 134 -16.22 19.18 2.59
CA TYR A 134 -15.85 18.38 3.75
C TYR A 134 -14.98 19.14 4.75
N GLN A 135 -14.10 20.02 4.28
CA GLN A 135 -13.30 20.90 5.15
C GLN A 135 -14.20 21.86 5.94
N GLU A 136 -15.19 22.47 5.29
CA GLU A 136 -16.19 23.30 5.98
C GLU A 136 -16.97 22.50 7.04
N GLY A 137 -17.27 21.22 6.74
CA GLY A 137 -17.93 20.34 7.70
C GLY A 137 -17.09 20.01 8.93
N LEU A 138 -15.80 19.75 8.73
CA LEU A 138 -14.87 19.55 9.85
C LEU A 138 -14.77 20.80 10.73
N GLU A 139 -14.72 21.98 10.12
CA GLU A 139 -14.73 23.24 10.88
C GLU A 139 -16.02 23.43 11.68
N ALA A 140 -17.18 23.10 11.09
CA ALA A 140 -18.48 23.20 11.75
C ALA A 140 -18.60 22.27 12.98
N VAL A 141 -18.05 21.05 12.91
CA VAL A 141 -17.98 20.14 14.06
C VAL A 141 -16.83 20.46 15.04
N LYS A 142 -16.11 21.57 14.81
CA LYS A 142 -14.98 22.05 15.62
C LYS A 142 -13.75 21.13 15.59
N ILE A 143 -13.57 20.38 14.52
CA ILE A 143 -12.35 19.63 14.22
C ILE A 143 -11.46 20.53 13.34
N LYS A 144 -10.48 21.19 13.94
CA LYS A 144 -9.58 22.14 13.27
C LYS A 144 -8.28 21.47 12.84
N ASN A 145 -7.52 22.16 11.97
CA ASN A 145 -6.18 21.73 11.54
C ASN A 145 -6.15 20.31 10.94
N THR A 146 -7.21 19.94 10.22
CA THR A 146 -7.37 18.59 9.66
C THR A 146 -7.27 18.60 8.16
N VAL A 147 -6.35 17.81 7.62
CA VAL A 147 -6.23 17.56 6.18
C VAL A 147 -7.04 16.31 5.83
N ILE A 148 -7.84 16.39 4.77
CA ILE A 148 -8.63 15.25 4.28
C ILE A 148 -7.88 14.57 3.15
N GLU A 149 -7.72 13.25 3.25
CA GLU A 149 -7.13 12.41 2.23
C GLU A 149 -8.16 11.35 1.80
N ILE A 150 -8.47 11.30 0.51
CA ILE A 150 -9.44 10.34 -0.04
C ILE A 150 -8.67 9.27 -0.82
N ILE A 151 -8.84 8.01 -0.42
CA ILE A 151 -8.18 6.85 -1.01
C ILE A 151 -9.23 5.89 -1.59
N PRO A 152 -9.14 5.48 -2.86
CA PRO A 152 -10.09 4.54 -3.45
C PRO A 152 -9.90 3.11 -2.91
N THR A 153 -11.00 2.40 -2.65
CA THR A 153 -11.00 1.02 -2.14
C THR A 153 -10.40 0.01 -3.10
N SER A 154 -10.37 0.30 -4.40
CA SER A 154 -9.83 -0.57 -5.44
C SER A 154 -8.33 -0.88 -5.31
N GLU A 155 -7.60 -0.24 -4.39
CA GLU A 155 -6.16 -0.50 -4.21
C GLU A 155 -5.81 -1.39 -3.01
N ILE A 156 -6.55 -1.41 -1.88
CA ILE A 156 -6.20 -2.26 -0.72
C ILE A 156 -7.44 -2.65 0.10
N ASN A 157 -7.64 -3.95 0.32
CA ASN A 157 -8.74 -4.49 1.13
C ASN A 157 -8.50 -4.19 2.62
N LEU A 158 -9.36 -3.41 3.30
CA LEU A 158 -9.11 -3.02 4.70
C LEU A 158 -9.30 -4.17 5.69
N SER A 159 -10.10 -5.17 5.29
CA SER A 159 -10.19 -6.46 5.99
C SER A 159 -8.81 -7.13 6.09
N LYS A 160 -7.95 -6.94 5.09
CA LYS A 160 -6.55 -7.40 5.10
C LYS A 160 -5.73 -6.61 6.10
N ILE A 161 -5.95 -5.31 6.29
CA ILE A 161 -5.21 -4.46 7.25
C ILE A 161 -5.54 -4.79 8.70
N ARG A 162 -6.82 -5.02 9.04
CA ARG A 162 -7.21 -5.47 10.40
C ARG A 162 -6.77 -6.91 10.68
N GLN A 163 -6.78 -7.76 9.64
CA GLN A 163 -6.21 -9.10 9.72
C GLN A 163 -4.68 -9.04 9.86
N LEU A 164 -4.03 -8.09 9.17
CA LEU A 164 -2.60 -7.78 9.32
C LEU A 164 -2.30 -7.26 10.73
N GLU A 165 -3.07 -6.36 11.34
CA GLU A 165 -2.86 -5.94 12.75
C GLU A 165 -3.05 -7.08 13.76
N SER A 166 -4.04 -7.94 13.53
CA SER A 166 -4.26 -9.16 14.32
C SER A 166 -3.17 -10.21 14.12
N GLU A 167 -2.51 -10.25 12.95
CA GLU A 167 -1.44 -11.19 12.57
C GLU A 167 -0.01 -10.60 12.80
N LEU A 168 0.12 -9.27 12.90
CA LEU A 168 1.35 -8.51 13.13
C LEU A 168 1.94 -8.75 14.51
N SER A 169 1.15 -9.25 15.45
CA SER A 169 1.68 -9.71 16.73
C SER A 169 2.55 -10.98 16.58
N GLY A 170 2.51 -11.76 15.50
CA GLY A 170 3.16 -13.08 15.45
C GLY A 170 4.15 -13.37 14.32
N LEU A 171 4.21 -12.59 13.24
CA LEU A 171 4.70 -13.10 11.94
C LEU A 171 5.70 -12.20 11.17
N GLY A 172 6.48 -11.36 11.85
CA GLY A 172 7.44 -10.47 11.19
C GLY A 172 8.44 -11.18 10.24
N ASP A 173 8.95 -12.35 10.64
CA ASP A 173 9.94 -13.09 9.86
C ASP A 173 9.32 -13.91 8.71
N GLN A 174 8.15 -14.51 8.92
CA GLN A 174 7.47 -15.27 7.84
C GLN A 174 6.93 -14.35 6.73
N ILE A 175 6.57 -13.11 7.08
CA ILE A 175 6.12 -12.11 6.10
C ILE A 175 7.28 -11.66 5.24
N ASN A 176 8.47 -11.44 5.81
CA ASN A 176 9.63 -11.07 5.01
C ASN A 176 10.01 -12.19 4.02
N ASP A 177 9.96 -13.45 4.46
CA ASP A 177 10.17 -14.63 3.60
C ASP A 177 9.09 -14.78 2.52
N GLN A 178 7.83 -14.46 2.82
CA GLN A 178 6.75 -14.48 1.83
C GLN A 178 6.82 -13.31 0.85
N ILE A 179 7.21 -12.11 1.29
CA ILE A 179 7.42 -10.95 0.42
C ILE A 179 8.57 -11.23 -0.54
N VAL A 180 9.71 -11.73 -0.06
CA VAL A 180 10.84 -12.10 -0.92
C VAL A 180 10.45 -13.17 -1.95
N LYS A 181 9.63 -14.16 -1.55
CA LYS A 181 9.12 -15.17 -2.48
C LYS A 181 8.15 -14.59 -3.52
N LEU A 182 7.25 -13.70 -3.10
CA LEU A 182 6.31 -13.04 -4.01
C LEU A 182 7.01 -12.08 -4.97
N GLU A 183 8.05 -11.38 -4.52
CA GLU A 183 8.89 -10.54 -5.38
C GLU A 183 9.67 -11.38 -6.38
N ALA A 184 10.23 -12.52 -5.96
CA ALA A 184 10.89 -13.46 -6.86
C ALA A 184 9.92 -14.07 -7.89
N GLU A 185 8.70 -14.42 -7.48
CA GLU A 185 7.65 -14.95 -8.36
C GLU A 185 7.16 -13.88 -9.34
N LYS A 186 6.99 -12.63 -8.89
CA LYS A 186 6.65 -11.50 -9.75
C LYS A 186 7.74 -11.21 -10.77
N SER A 187 9.02 -11.24 -10.36
CA SER A 187 10.16 -11.07 -11.27
C SER A 187 10.17 -12.16 -12.35
N THR A 188 9.96 -13.42 -11.97
CA THR A 188 9.91 -14.54 -12.93
C THR A 188 8.69 -14.47 -13.86
N GLN A 189 7.52 -14.05 -13.35
CA GLN A 189 6.36 -13.80 -14.21
C GLN A 189 6.59 -12.64 -15.19
N GLN A 190 7.30 -11.61 -14.77
CA GLN A 190 7.60 -10.46 -15.61
C GLN A 190 8.64 -10.82 -16.69
N GLU A 191 9.68 -11.58 -16.35
CA GLU A 191 10.60 -12.17 -17.32
C GLU A 191 9.88 -13.10 -18.32
N MET A 192 8.92 -13.91 -17.83
CA MET A 192 8.11 -14.78 -18.69
C MET A 192 7.16 -13.97 -19.58
N LEU A 193 6.59 -12.86 -19.08
CA LEU A 193 5.75 -11.95 -19.85
C LEU A 193 6.55 -11.22 -20.93
N GLU A 194 7.74 -10.73 -20.61
CA GLU A 194 8.68 -10.14 -21.56
C GLU A 194 9.12 -11.17 -22.60
N ALA A 195 9.41 -12.41 -22.21
CA ALA A 195 9.72 -13.49 -23.15
C ALA A 195 8.53 -13.88 -24.05
N VAL A 196 7.30 -13.83 -23.53
CA VAL A 196 6.07 -14.07 -24.30
C VAL A 196 5.76 -12.92 -25.24
N GLN A 197 5.99 -11.67 -24.83
CA GLN A 197 5.87 -10.48 -25.68
C GLN A 197 6.92 -10.49 -26.78
N LEU A 198 8.18 -10.78 -26.45
CA LEU A 198 9.26 -10.97 -27.41
C LEU A 198 8.96 -12.12 -28.39
N ARG A 199 8.33 -13.20 -27.91
CA ARG A 199 7.85 -14.31 -28.76
C ARG A 199 6.67 -13.92 -29.64
N ASN A 200 5.80 -13.02 -29.20
CA ASN A 200 4.73 -12.46 -30.03
C ASN A 200 5.28 -11.51 -31.10
N ASP A 201 6.35 -10.76 -30.81
CA ASP A 201 7.08 -9.98 -31.83
C ASP A 201 7.75 -10.89 -32.87
N ILE A 202 8.25 -12.07 -32.45
CA ILE A 202 8.76 -13.13 -33.35
C ILE A 202 7.65 -13.69 -34.29
N MET A 203 6.36 -13.51 -33.97
CA MET A 203 5.22 -13.98 -34.76
C MET A 203 4.47 -12.88 -35.53
N ARG A 204 5.11 -11.74 -35.83
CA ARG A 204 4.56 -10.75 -36.80
C ARG A 204 4.64 -11.19 -38.28
N LEU A 205 4.81 -12.48 -38.53
CA LEU A 205 4.33 -13.14 -39.75
C LEU A 205 2.86 -13.51 -39.56
N ASP A 206 2.02 -12.51 -39.31
CA ASP A 206 0.59 -12.69 -39.38
C ASP A 206 0.28 -13.20 -40.80
N SER A 207 -0.27 -14.41 -40.89
CA SER A 207 -0.64 -15.03 -42.17
C SER A 207 -1.57 -14.16 -43.01
N VAL A 208 -2.32 -13.25 -42.35
CA VAL A 208 -3.16 -12.24 -42.98
C VAL A 208 -2.30 -11.13 -43.59
N LYS A 209 -1.42 -10.50 -42.81
CA LYS A 209 -0.53 -9.43 -43.27
C LYS A 209 0.43 -9.88 -44.37
N PHE A 210 0.99 -11.10 -44.26
CA PHE A 210 1.83 -11.68 -45.32
C PHE A 210 1.03 -11.89 -46.63
N ARG A 211 -0.22 -12.33 -46.52
CA ARG A 211 -1.10 -12.47 -47.69
C ARG A 211 -1.32 -11.12 -48.36
N GLU A 212 -1.75 -10.11 -47.62
CA GLU A 212 -1.98 -8.74 -48.12
C GLU A 212 -0.75 -8.17 -48.83
N VAL A 213 0.42 -8.19 -48.18
CA VAL A 213 1.68 -7.71 -48.75
C VAL A 213 2.05 -8.48 -50.02
N SER A 214 1.87 -9.82 -50.02
CA SER A 214 2.20 -10.63 -51.20
C SER A 214 1.30 -10.38 -52.39
N GLU A 215 0.01 -10.11 -52.16
CA GLU A 215 -0.96 -9.71 -53.18
C GLU A 215 -0.61 -8.34 -53.76
N GLU A 216 -0.28 -7.36 -52.91
CA GLU A 216 0.16 -6.03 -53.33
C GLU A 216 1.45 -6.10 -54.16
N VAL A 217 2.47 -6.81 -53.67
CA VAL A 217 3.75 -7.00 -54.40
C VAL A 217 3.51 -7.61 -55.78
N LYS A 218 2.57 -8.53 -55.92
CA LYS A 218 2.26 -9.14 -57.22
C LYS A 218 1.61 -8.15 -58.19
N ILE A 219 0.88 -7.15 -57.69
CA ILE A 219 0.24 -6.11 -58.50
C ILE A 219 1.30 -5.17 -59.10
N PHE A 220 2.23 -4.65 -58.29
CA PHE A 220 3.20 -3.66 -58.76
C PHE A 220 4.52 -4.26 -59.28
N LEU A 221 4.85 -5.50 -58.93
CA LEU A 221 6.00 -6.26 -59.44
C LEU A 221 5.58 -7.65 -59.94
N PRO A 222 4.86 -7.74 -61.08
CA PRO A 222 4.35 -9.01 -61.60
C PRO A 222 5.44 -10.02 -61.99
N GLU A 223 6.67 -9.53 -62.23
CA GLU A 223 7.87 -10.31 -62.58
C GLU A 223 8.38 -11.21 -61.45
N ILE A 224 7.96 -10.97 -60.20
CA ILE A 224 8.33 -11.80 -59.05
C ILE A 224 7.59 -13.15 -59.12
N GLN A 225 8.35 -14.23 -59.00
CA GLN A 225 7.83 -15.59 -59.06
C GLN A 225 7.33 -16.08 -57.70
N SER A 226 8.03 -15.72 -56.62
CA SER A 226 7.66 -16.06 -55.26
C SER A 226 8.36 -15.15 -54.25
N ILE A 227 7.69 -14.85 -53.14
CA ILE A 227 8.28 -14.17 -51.98
C ILE A 227 8.11 -15.05 -50.75
N ARG A 228 9.13 -15.09 -49.89
CA ARG A 228 9.12 -15.74 -48.58
C ARG A 228 9.72 -14.78 -47.58
N ILE A 229 9.16 -14.72 -46.38
CA ILE A 229 9.71 -13.92 -45.28
C ILE A 229 9.98 -14.86 -44.12
N ALA A 230 11.16 -14.71 -43.52
CA ALA A 230 11.62 -15.45 -42.36
C ALA A 230 12.34 -14.51 -41.39
N VAL A 231 12.49 -14.95 -40.14
CA VAL A 231 13.38 -14.30 -39.18
C VAL A 231 14.64 -15.15 -39.09
N SER A 232 15.80 -14.54 -39.26
CA SER A 232 17.09 -15.23 -39.27
C SER A 232 17.99 -14.69 -38.17
N SER A 233 18.74 -15.54 -37.49
CA SER A 233 19.80 -15.09 -36.58
C SER A 233 21.07 -14.85 -37.38
N PHE A 234 21.71 -13.70 -37.20
CA PHE A 234 22.98 -13.36 -37.84
C PHE A 234 24.09 -13.34 -36.80
N SER A 235 25.26 -13.87 -37.14
CA SER A 235 26.46 -13.77 -36.32
C SER A 235 27.65 -13.55 -37.23
N ASN A 236 28.46 -12.55 -36.91
CA ASN A 236 29.75 -12.33 -37.55
C ASN A 236 30.91 -12.93 -36.72
N PHE A 237 30.59 -13.81 -35.77
CA PHE A 237 31.52 -14.49 -34.84
C PHE A 237 32.21 -13.59 -33.80
N GLU A 238 32.07 -12.27 -33.88
CA GLU A 238 32.51 -11.30 -32.86
C GLU A 238 31.31 -10.70 -32.10
N ASN A 239 30.24 -10.41 -32.83
CA ASN A 239 28.93 -9.99 -32.34
C ASN A 239 27.87 -10.97 -32.85
N ILE A 240 27.00 -11.39 -31.94
CA ILE A 240 25.75 -12.08 -32.29
C ILE A 240 24.71 -10.97 -32.43
N GLU A 241 24.30 -10.65 -33.65
CA GLU A 241 23.16 -9.74 -33.85
C GLU A 241 21.88 -10.53 -33.62
N GLU A 242 21.09 -10.07 -32.65
CA GLU A 242 19.87 -10.73 -32.22
C GLU A 242 18.75 -10.54 -33.24
N ARG A 243 18.82 -11.32 -34.32
CA ARG A 243 17.73 -11.62 -35.26
C ARG A 243 17.39 -10.50 -36.26
N LEU A 244 17.61 -10.79 -37.55
CA LEU A 244 17.28 -9.94 -38.69
C LEU A 244 16.14 -10.53 -39.53
N PRO A 245 15.14 -9.73 -39.93
CA PRO A 245 14.16 -10.12 -40.94
C PRO A 245 14.84 -10.43 -42.28
N LEU A 246 14.45 -11.53 -42.91
CA LEU A 246 14.98 -12.00 -44.20
C LEU A 246 13.83 -12.18 -45.18
N ALA A 247 13.87 -11.47 -46.31
CA ALA A 247 13.00 -11.67 -47.45
C ALA A 247 13.74 -12.42 -48.55
N ILE A 248 13.26 -13.60 -48.93
CA ILE A 248 13.77 -14.40 -50.04
C ILE A 248 12.81 -14.25 -51.21
N VAL A 249 13.30 -13.72 -52.33
CA VAL A 249 12.49 -13.35 -53.48
C VAL A 249 13.05 -14.03 -54.71
N LYS A 250 12.23 -14.86 -55.37
CA LYS A 250 12.61 -15.48 -56.64
C LYS A 250 12.28 -14.52 -57.78
N TRP A 251 13.31 -13.95 -58.40
CA TRP A 251 13.16 -12.88 -59.38
C TRP A 251 14.31 -12.85 -60.40
N ASN A 252 13.95 -13.03 -61.68
CA ASN A 252 14.92 -13.11 -62.75
C ASN A 252 15.44 -11.72 -63.18
N LYS A 253 16.73 -11.45 -62.93
CA LYS A 253 17.47 -10.22 -63.31
C LYS A 253 16.73 -8.90 -63.01
N PRO A 254 16.46 -8.58 -61.73
CA PRO A 254 15.87 -7.29 -61.37
C PRO A 254 16.84 -6.13 -61.59
N SER A 255 16.31 -4.99 -62.04
CA SER A 255 17.01 -3.70 -61.97
C SER A 255 17.20 -3.25 -60.52
N GLU A 256 18.31 -2.59 -60.19
CA GLU A 256 18.59 -2.06 -58.85
C GLU A 256 17.49 -1.13 -58.34
N GLU A 257 16.90 -0.32 -59.22
CA GLU A 257 15.79 0.58 -58.87
C GLU A 257 14.56 -0.19 -58.38
N LYS A 258 14.23 -1.32 -59.04
CA LYS A 258 13.11 -2.16 -58.63
C LYS A 258 13.39 -2.95 -57.35
N LYS A 259 14.65 -3.34 -57.09
CA LYS A 259 15.06 -3.98 -55.82
C LYS A 259 14.88 -3.02 -54.65
N GLN A 260 15.31 -1.77 -54.83
CA GLN A 260 15.21 -0.75 -53.81
C GLN A 260 13.75 -0.37 -53.52
N GLN A 261 12.91 -0.34 -54.55
CA GLN A 261 11.47 -0.15 -54.40
C GLN A 261 10.82 -1.26 -53.56
N LEU A 262 11.15 -2.52 -53.83
CA LEU A 262 10.66 -3.66 -53.04
C LEU A 262 11.15 -3.60 -51.59
N TYR A 263 12.44 -3.26 -51.39
CA TYR A 263 13.06 -3.13 -50.09
C TYR A 263 12.36 -2.08 -49.22
N SER A 264 12.17 -0.86 -49.74
CA SER A 264 11.52 0.24 -49.01
C SER A 264 10.05 -0.07 -48.70
N TYR A 265 9.35 -0.74 -49.62
CA TYR A 265 7.98 -1.17 -49.40
C TYR A 265 7.87 -2.20 -48.27
N LEU A 266 8.75 -3.20 -48.24
CA LEU A 266 8.73 -4.24 -47.20
C LEU A 266 9.08 -3.69 -45.81
N ILE A 267 10.08 -2.81 -45.72
CA ILE A 267 10.43 -2.10 -44.48
C ILE A 267 9.24 -1.33 -43.92
N LYS A 268 8.56 -0.55 -44.77
CA LYS A 268 7.41 0.26 -44.35
C LYS A 268 6.19 -0.58 -43.99
N SER A 269 5.94 -1.65 -44.74
CA SER A 269 4.78 -2.52 -44.51
C SER A 269 4.89 -3.30 -43.22
N TYR A 270 6.10 -3.71 -42.83
CA TYR A 270 6.34 -4.49 -41.62
C TYR A 270 6.82 -3.68 -40.42
N ASP A 271 6.99 -2.36 -40.55
CA ASP A 271 7.50 -1.47 -39.49
C ASP A 271 8.86 -1.96 -38.96
N LEU A 272 9.79 -2.21 -39.90
CA LEU A 272 11.12 -2.74 -39.62
C LEU A 272 12.17 -1.64 -39.73
N ASP A 273 13.20 -1.67 -38.89
CA ASP A 273 14.36 -0.78 -39.04
C ASP A 273 15.30 -1.26 -40.16
N THR A 274 15.45 -2.58 -40.31
CA THR A 274 16.32 -3.21 -41.29
C THR A 274 15.72 -4.52 -41.83
N LEU A 275 16.08 -4.87 -43.07
CA LEU A 275 15.65 -6.09 -43.74
C LEU A 275 16.82 -6.64 -44.56
N VAL A 276 17.02 -7.94 -44.60
CA VAL A 276 17.93 -8.57 -45.56
C VAL A 276 17.10 -9.05 -46.76
N LEU A 277 17.45 -8.57 -47.96
CA LEU A 277 16.79 -8.98 -49.20
C LEU A 277 17.70 -9.94 -49.98
N LEU A 278 17.26 -11.18 -50.15
CA LEU A 278 17.96 -12.21 -50.92
C LEU A 278 17.18 -12.53 -52.18
N ILE A 279 17.86 -12.52 -53.33
CA ILE A 279 17.25 -12.71 -54.65
C ILE A 279 17.75 -14.02 -55.26
N GLU A 280 16.81 -14.92 -55.57
CA GLU A 280 17.04 -16.23 -56.24
C GLU A 280 16.63 -16.22 -57.72
#